data_AF-A0A5C3KC03-F1
#
_entry.id   AF-A0A5C3KC03-F1
#
_cell.length_a   1.000
_cell.length_b   1.000
_cell.length_c   1.000
_cell.angle_alpha   90.00
_cell.angle_beta   90.00
_cell.angle_gamma   90.00
#
_symmetry.space_group_name_H-M   'P 1'
#
loop_
_entity.id
_entity.type
_entity.pdbx_description
1 polymer ?
#
loop_
_entity_poly.entity_id
_entity_poly.type
_entity_poly.pdbx_seq_one_letter_code
_entity_poly.pdbx_strand_id
1 'polypeptide(L)'
;MLETRGSESGADDVVDDIWKAQELQRLVDPSGSRFYPGPGDEGRLVFSLSFDGFNPFTNKTAKQQVSSQAIWLVLLNLPPHLRHLQHNIYLAGVISGKPSKTEINH
;
A
#
# COMPACT_ATOMS: atom_id res chain seq x y z
N MET A 1 2.70 -46.36 21.42
CA MET A 1 3.82 -45.40 21.37
C MET A 1 3.48 -44.39 20.29
N LEU A 2 2.83 -43.29 20.68
CA LEU A 2 2.45 -42.18 19.81
C LEU A 2 3.39 -41.03 20.14
N GLU A 3 4.30 -40.71 19.23
CA GLU A 3 5.13 -39.51 19.35
C GLU A 3 4.39 -38.35 18.69
N THR A 4 3.73 -37.54 19.52
CA THR A 4 3.32 -36.19 19.15
C THR A 4 4.57 -35.33 19.03
N ARG A 5 5.04 -35.07 17.79
CA ARG A 5 6.00 -34.00 17.53
C ARG A 5 5.26 -32.67 17.73
N GLY A 6 5.48 -32.04 18.89
CA GLY A 6 5.23 -30.62 19.04
C GLY A 6 6.13 -29.88 18.05
N SER A 7 5.54 -29.19 17.08
CA SER A 7 6.27 -28.23 16.28
C SER A 7 6.41 -26.96 17.11
N GLU A 8 7.58 -26.77 17.72
CA GLU A 8 8.01 -25.47 18.21
C GLU A 8 8.19 -24.54 17.01
N SER A 9 7.16 -23.78 16.63
CA SER A 9 7.32 -22.63 15.74
C SER A 9 7.68 -21.41 16.58
N GLY A 10 8.88 -21.45 17.15
CA GLY A 10 9.49 -20.38 17.94
C GLY A 10 10.46 -19.56 17.10
N ALA A 11 9.95 -18.89 16.08
CA ALA A 11 10.56 -17.72 15.48
C ALA A 11 9.41 -16.86 14.99
N ASP A 12 9.30 -15.67 15.56
CA ASP A 12 8.48 -14.59 15.01
C ASP A 12 9.07 -14.27 13.63
N ASP A 13 8.58 -14.96 12.60
CA ASP A 13 9.15 -14.94 11.25
C ASP A 13 8.86 -13.56 10.67
N VAL A 14 9.78 -12.62 10.92
CA VAL A 14 9.62 -11.22 10.53
C VAL A 14 9.45 -11.16 9.02
N VAL A 15 8.24 -10.78 8.60
CA VAL A 15 7.93 -10.50 7.20
C VAL A 15 8.62 -9.20 6.82
N ASP A 16 9.81 -9.31 6.22
CA ASP A 16 10.63 -8.18 5.77
C ASP A 16 10.15 -7.55 4.46
N ASP A 17 9.27 -8.25 3.72
CA ASP A 17 8.69 -7.79 2.47
C ASP A 17 7.26 -8.29 2.29
N ILE A 18 6.39 -7.43 1.73
CA ILE A 18 4.98 -7.73 1.50
C ILE A 18 4.76 -8.96 0.60
N TRP A 19 5.67 -9.28 -0.32
CA TRP A 19 5.58 -10.49 -1.15
C TRP A 19 5.78 -11.79 -0.36
N LYS A 20 6.30 -11.71 0.87
CA LYS A 20 6.36 -12.84 1.81
C LYS A 20 5.09 -12.98 2.67
N ALA A 21 4.17 -12.01 2.63
CA ALA A 21 2.91 -12.09 3.36
C ALA A 21 2.04 -13.24 2.83
N GLN A 22 1.46 -14.03 3.74
CA GLN A 22 0.67 -15.21 3.37
C GLN A 22 -0.56 -14.84 2.56
N GLU A 23 -1.17 -13.69 2.87
CA GLU A 23 -2.35 -13.15 2.22
C GLU A 23 -2.07 -12.86 0.74
N LEU A 24 -0.92 -12.27 0.43
CA LEU A 24 -0.56 -11.93 -0.95
C LEU A 24 -0.15 -13.18 -1.74
N GLN A 25 0.51 -14.14 -1.10
CA GLN A 25 0.88 -15.42 -1.73
C GLN A 25 -0.33 -16.33 -2.02
N ARG A 26 -1.41 -16.19 -1.24
CA ARG A 26 -2.65 -16.95 -1.39
C ARG A 26 -3.71 -16.21 -2.22
N LEU A 27 -3.47 -14.95 -2.61
CA LEU A 27 -4.37 -14.22 -3.47
C LEU A 27 -4.52 -14.97 -4.80
N VAL A 28 -5.76 -15.20 -5.21
CA VAL A 28 -6.10 -15.87 -6.47
C VAL A 28 -6.84 -14.92 -7.41
N ASP A 29 -6.67 -15.14 -8.71
CA ASP A 29 -7.43 -14.47 -9.75
C ASP A 29 -8.82 -15.16 -9.94
N PRO A 30 -9.71 -14.61 -10.79
CA PRO A 30 -11.02 -15.21 -11.05
C PRO A 30 -11.00 -16.64 -11.62
N SER A 31 -9.87 -17.11 -12.15
CA SER A 31 -9.68 -18.50 -12.60
C SER A 31 -9.34 -19.47 -11.47
N GLY A 32 -9.05 -18.95 -10.26
CA GLY A 32 -8.57 -19.72 -9.12
C GLY A 32 -7.05 -19.95 -9.12
N SER A 33 -6.33 -19.39 -10.10
CA SER A 33 -4.86 -19.43 -10.15
C SER A 33 -4.27 -18.35 -9.25
N ARG A 34 -3.02 -18.51 -8.81
CA ARG A 34 -2.34 -17.47 -8.00
C ARG A 34 -2.34 -16.14 -8.74
N PHE A 35 -2.64 -15.06 -8.03
CA PHE A 35 -2.57 -13.71 -8.58
C PHE A 35 -1.13 -13.32 -8.91
N TYR A 36 -0.15 -13.68 -8.07
CA TYR A 36 1.26 -13.41 -8.35
C TYR A 36 2.14 -14.63 -8.02
N PRO A 37 3.16 -14.95 -8.84
CA PRO A 37 3.47 -14.35 -10.14
C PRO A 37 2.35 -14.61 -11.17
N GLY A 38 2.09 -13.60 -12.01
CA GLY A 38 1.11 -13.72 -13.09
C GLY A 38 1.63 -14.55 -14.27
N PRO A 39 0.76 -14.91 -15.22
CA PRO A 39 1.19 -15.56 -16.46
C PRO A 39 2.03 -14.59 -17.29
N GLY A 40 2.91 -15.14 -18.14
CA GLY A 40 3.94 -14.36 -18.84
C GLY A 40 3.42 -13.43 -19.94
N ASP A 41 2.14 -13.52 -20.28
CA ASP A 41 1.45 -12.74 -21.31
C ASP A 41 0.65 -11.55 -20.75
N GLU A 42 0.58 -11.38 -19.42
CA GLU A 42 -0.11 -10.24 -18.81
C GLU A 42 0.67 -9.59 -17.66
N GLY A 43 0.51 -8.26 -17.51
CA GLY A 43 1.12 -7.52 -16.42
C GLY A 43 0.18 -7.43 -15.21
N ARG A 44 0.56 -8.05 -14.09
CA ARG A 44 -0.16 -7.93 -12.82
C ARG A 44 0.53 -6.95 -11.88
N LEU A 45 -0.09 -5.80 -11.66
CA LEU A 45 0.46 -4.71 -10.84
C LEU A 45 -0.22 -4.68 -9.47
N VAL A 46 0.58 -4.49 -8.42
CA VAL A 46 0.11 -4.31 -7.06
C VAL A 46 0.61 -2.96 -6.56
N PHE A 47 -0.31 -2.12 -6.10
CA PHE A 47 0.00 -0.80 -5.58
C PHE A 47 -0.30 -0.72 -4.09
N SER A 48 0.59 -0.09 -3.33
CA SER A 48 0.22 0.48 -2.03
C SER A 48 -0.43 1.85 -2.27
N LEU A 49 -1.52 2.10 -1.56
CA LEU A 49 -2.27 3.34 -1.58
C LEU A 49 -1.97 4.11 -0.29
N SER A 50 -1.54 5.36 -0.41
CA SER A 50 -1.25 6.24 0.72
C SER A 50 -1.97 7.57 0.58
N PHE A 51 -2.48 8.09 1.69
CA PHE A 51 -3.11 9.41 1.79
C PHE A 51 -2.31 10.27 2.75
N ASP A 52 -1.79 11.41 2.30
CA ASP A 52 -0.99 12.31 3.15
C ASP A 52 -1.45 13.77 3.02
N GLY A 53 -1.55 14.44 4.16
CA GLY A 53 -1.99 15.83 4.28
C GLY A 53 -0.81 16.79 4.26
N PHE A 54 -0.78 17.73 3.31
CA PHE A 54 0.25 18.76 3.22
C PHE A 54 -0.35 20.15 3.09
N ASN A 55 0.43 21.16 3.46
CA ASN A 55 0.11 22.57 3.20
C ASN A 55 0.71 22.99 1.85
N PRO A 56 -0.10 23.26 0.81
CA PRO A 56 0.41 23.57 -0.53
C PRO A 56 1.15 24.91 -0.60
N PHE A 57 0.98 25.79 0.38
CA PHE A 57 1.56 27.13 0.38
C PHE A 57 2.86 27.25 1.18
N THR A 58 3.47 26.13 1.57
CA THR A 58 4.56 26.02 2.55
C THR A 58 4.20 26.61 3.93
N ASN A 59 4.88 26.20 5.00
CA ASN A 59 4.67 26.75 6.35
C ASN A 59 5.16 28.21 6.44
N LYS A 60 4.49 29.13 5.74
CA LYS A 60 4.68 30.57 5.95
C LYS A 60 3.75 31.02 7.06
N THR A 61 4.38 31.45 8.14
CA THR A 61 3.79 31.93 9.39
C THR A 61 2.71 32.99 9.12
N ALA A 62 1.43 32.60 9.21
CA ALA A 62 0.28 33.39 9.71
C ALA A 62 -1.06 32.87 9.13
N LYS A 63 -1.84 32.19 9.98
CA LYS A 63 -3.32 32.15 9.98
C LYS A 63 -4.10 31.44 8.85
N GLN A 64 -3.49 30.89 7.81
CA GLN A 64 -4.23 30.09 6.80
C GLN A 64 -4.08 28.58 7.06
N GLN A 65 -5.10 27.95 7.64
CA GLN A 65 -5.21 26.48 7.71
C GLN A 65 -5.74 25.93 6.38
N VAL A 66 -4.91 25.90 5.35
CA VAL A 66 -5.22 25.19 4.12
C VAL A 66 -4.51 23.84 4.15
N SER A 67 -5.29 22.77 4.27
CA SER A 67 -4.81 21.39 4.13
C SER A 67 -5.25 20.84 2.78
N SER A 68 -4.31 20.27 2.02
CA SER A 68 -4.60 19.42 0.88
C SER A 68 -4.17 18.00 1.20
N GLN A 69 -4.91 17.01 0.73
CA GLN A 69 -4.61 15.59 0.89
C GLN A 69 -4.19 15.02 -0.46
N ALA A 70 -2.97 14.51 -0.57
CA ALA A 70 -2.50 13.81 -1.76
C ALA A 70 -2.80 12.31 -1.66
N ILE A 71 -3.10 11.71 -2.80
CA ILE A 71 -3.26 10.27 -2.99
C ILE A 71 -2.02 9.77 -3.74
N TRP A 72 -1.22 8.96 -3.08
CA TRP A 72 0.02 8.41 -3.63
C TRP A 72 -0.14 6.92 -3.90
N LEU A 73 0.37 6.47 -5.04
CA LEU A 73 0.49 5.06 -5.39
C LEU A 73 1.97 4.67 -5.46
N VAL A 74 2.30 3.56 -4.79
CA VAL A 74 3.64 2.96 -4.80
C VAL A 74 3.56 1.60 -5.47
N LEU A 75 4.30 1.40 -6.56
CA LEU A 75 4.32 0.12 -7.27
C LEU A 75 5.14 -0.93 -6.49
N LEU A 76 4.46 -1.92 -5.91
CA LEU A 76 5.08 -2.94 -5.07
C LEU A 76 5.85 -4.00 -5.87
N ASN A 77 5.61 -4.09 -7.18
CA ASN A 77 6.36 -4.96 -8.09
C ASN A 77 7.84 -4.55 -8.22
N LEU A 78 8.21 -3.32 -7.85
CA LEU A 78 9.61 -2.92 -7.80
C LEU A 78 10.34 -3.58 -6.62
N PRO A 79 11.67 -3.83 -6.75
CA PRO A 79 12.51 -4.19 -5.62
C PRO A 79 12.35 -3.22 -4.44
N PRO A 80 12.44 -3.69 -3.17
CA PRO A 80 12.11 -2.88 -2.00
C PRO A 80 12.84 -1.53 -1.94
N HIS A 81 14.12 -1.54 -2.29
CA HIS A 81 14.98 -0.34 -2.28
C HIS A 81 14.65 0.68 -3.37
N LEU A 82 13.79 0.35 -4.35
CA LEU A 82 13.37 1.24 -5.43
C LEU A 82 11.97 1.83 -5.22
N ARG A 83 11.11 1.18 -4.42
CA ARG A 83 9.67 1.52 -4.33
C ARG A 83 9.42 2.98 -3.92
N HIS A 84 10.16 3.48 -2.94
CA HIS A 84 9.94 4.81 -2.35
C HIS A 84 10.89 5.88 -2.88
N LEU A 85 11.62 5.62 -3.97
CA LEU A 85 12.36 6.67 -4.66
C LEU A 85 11.38 7.67 -5.26
N GLN A 86 11.69 8.97 -5.18
CA GLN A 86 10.77 10.04 -5.59
C GLN A 86 10.25 9.88 -7.02
N HIS A 87 11.05 9.32 -7.94
CA HIS A 87 10.66 9.08 -9.34
C HIS A 87 9.83 7.81 -9.57
N ASN A 88 9.64 6.97 -8.54
CA ASN A 88 8.88 5.71 -8.60
C ASN A 88 7.55 5.79 -7.83
N ILE A 89 7.23 6.96 -7.28
CA ILE A 89 5.95 7.25 -6.62
C ILE A 89 5.05 7.99 -7.60
N TYR A 90 3.81 7.53 -7.75
CA TYR A 90 2.82 8.16 -8.61
C TYR A 90 1.82 8.98 -7.80
N LEU A 91 1.68 10.27 -8.09
CA LEU A 91 0.64 11.14 -7.53
C LEU A 91 -0.66 10.92 -8.30
N ALA A 92 -1.58 10.15 -7.72
CA ALA A 92 -2.86 9.82 -8.35
C ALA A 92 -3.88 10.95 -8.25
N GLY A 93 -3.78 11.81 -7.22
CA GLY A 93 -4.69 12.93 -7.06
C GLY A 93 -4.38 13.80 -5.87
N VAL A 94 -4.98 14.99 -5.85
CA VAL A 94 -4.94 15.92 -4.72
C VAL A 94 -6.35 16.39 -4.42
N ILE A 95 -6.79 16.17 -3.19
CA ILE A 95 -8.07 16.65 -2.66
C ILE A 95 -7.77 17.88 -1.82
N SER A 96 -8.30 19.04 -2.23
CA SER A 96 -8.16 20.28 -1.48
C SER A 96 -9.45 20.62 -0.75
N GLY A 97 -9.32 21.16 0.46
CA GLY A 97 -10.45 21.63 1.26
C GLY A 97 -10.94 20.62 2.30
N LYS A 98 -11.83 21.09 3.18
CA LYS A 98 -12.58 20.25 4.13
C LYS A 98 -14.01 20.10 3.60
N PRO A 99 -14.56 18.89 3.47
CA PRO A 99 -15.96 18.72 3.12
C PRO A 99 -16.84 19.42 4.17
N SER A 100 -17.92 20.06 3.73
CA SER A 100 -18.89 20.65 4.66
C SER A 100 -19.64 19.54 5.41
N LYS A 101 -20.20 19.86 6.58
CA LYS A 101 -20.92 18.89 7.43
C LYS A 101 -22.10 18.22 6.71
N THR A 102 -22.65 18.86 5.69
CA THR A 102 -23.78 18.37 4.88
C THR A 102 -23.35 17.50 3.69
N GLU A 103 -22.05 17.45 3.38
CA GLU A 103 -21.48 16.67 2.27
C GLU A 103 -20.89 15.33 2.72
N ILE A 104 -20.83 15.09 4.03
CA ILE A 104 -20.40 13.80 4.59
C ILE A 104 -21.67 12.98 4.83
N ASN A 105 -21.79 11.86 4.11
CA ASN A 105 -22.90 10.88 4.16
C ASN A 105 -23.80 11.02 5.40
N HIS A 106 -25.03 11.48 5.18
CA HIS A 106 -26.11 11.49 6.17
C HIS A 106 -26.59 10.07 6.50
#